data_AF-A0A849E519-F1
#
_entry.id   AF-A0A849E519-F1
#
_cell.length_a   1.000
_cell.length_b   1.000
_cell.length_c   1.000
_cell.angle_alpha   90.00
_cell.angle_beta   90.00
_cell.angle_gamma   90.00
#
_symmetry.space_group_name_H-M   'P 1'
#
loop_
_entity.id
_entity.type
_entity.pdbx_description
1 polymer ?
#
loop_
_entity_poly.entity_id
_entity_poly.type
_entity_poly.pdbx_seq_one_letter_code
_entity_poly.pdbx_strand_id
1 'polypeptide(L)'
;MVQAGFKTPDQPDMSRIDFQTSPDAYKHWRIEPDGEVARLVMDVDETAGLFDGYELKLNSYDLGVDIELADAIQRLRFEYPQVKTVVLASGKDKVFCAGANIRMLGGSAHSHKVNFCKFTNETRNSMEEASAESGQTYLCAVSGACAGGGYELALACDHIMLTDDGSSTVSLPEVPLLAVLPGTGGLTRVTDKRKVRRDRADVFCSLEEGIRGRKAVDWRLVDEVAPASKFADAVSARALELAAKSDRPSDGTGVMLKPLNKTITENAIAYSTVSVEFDRSSRIATINITGPDTAPPADVAAAEGLGDQFWPLRLARELDDALLEIRFNELEVAVVQFKSAGDPAVVLAYDEFMDANARHWLMRELLLYWRRVLKRVDLTSRTLAVMAEPGSCFAGTLAELLFAADRSYMADGQFEGDNRPEATIALG
;
A
#
# COMPACT_ATOMS: atom_id res chain seq x y z
N MET A 1 -6.74 -23.91 43.78
CA MET A 1 -5.70 -22.89 44.03
C MET A 1 -5.26 -22.42 42.66
N VAL A 2 -5.91 -21.36 42.18
CA VAL A 2 -5.81 -20.87 40.80
C VAL A 2 -4.51 -20.07 40.69
N GLN A 3 -3.56 -20.54 39.89
CA GLN A 3 -2.40 -19.73 39.49
C GLN A 3 -2.86 -18.77 38.40
N ALA A 4 -2.95 -17.49 38.79
CA ALA A 4 -3.11 -16.38 37.89
C ALA A 4 -1.89 -16.30 36.95
N GLY A 5 -2.14 -16.31 35.64
CA GLY A 5 -1.14 -16.00 34.63
C GLY A 5 -0.68 -14.55 34.76
N PHE A 6 0.63 -14.35 34.62
CA PHE A 6 1.27 -13.04 34.63
C PHE A 6 0.73 -12.18 33.47
N LYS A 7 -0.03 -11.12 33.78
CA LYS A 7 -0.13 -9.94 32.91
C LYS A 7 1.14 -9.13 33.11
N THR A 8 1.92 -8.96 32.05
CA THR A 8 3.01 -7.97 32.02
C THR A 8 2.41 -6.56 32.02
N PRO A 9 2.77 -5.69 32.98
CA PRO A 9 2.37 -4.29 32.99
C PRO A 9 3.34 -3.50 32.10
N ASP A 10 2.91 -3.14 30.88
CA ASP A 10 3.44 -2.04 30.03
C ASP A 10 3.13 -2.24 28.53
N GLN A 11 1.98 -2.83 28.18
CA GLN A 11 1.42 -2.62 26.84
C GLN A 11 0.29 -1.60 26.96
N PRO A 12 0.39 -0.41 26.32
CA PRO A 12 -0.79 0.43 26.17
C PRO A 12 -1.88 -0.42 25.51
N ASP A 13 -3.12 -0.21 25.92
CA ASP A 13 -4.30 -0.76 25.27
C ASP A 13 -4.31 -0.26 23.82
N MET A 14 -3.59 -0.97 22.94
CA MET A 14 -3.60 -0.62 21.52
C MET A 14 -4.95 -1.08 21.01
N SER A 15 -5.85 -0.11 20.85
CA SER A 15 -7.01 -0.26 19.99
C SER A 15 -6.58 -0.95 18.71
N ARG A 16 -7.32 -2.00 18.34
CA ARG A 16 -7.14 -2.73 17.08
C ARG A 16 -7.00 -1.72 15.93
N ILE A 17 -5.95 -1.84 15.13
CA ILE A 17 -5.73 -0.96 13.98
C ILE A 17 -6.66 -1.39 12.87
N ASP A 18 -7.55 -0.49 12.44
CA ASP A 18 -8.37 -0.67 11.24
C ASP A 18 -7.73 0.08 10.06
N PHE A 19 -7.57 -0.61 8.94
CA PHE A 19 -6.99 -0.08 7.71
C PHE A 19 -8.06 0.49 6.77
N GLN A 20 -9.33 0.25 7.07
CA GLN A 20 -10.43 0.78 6.29
C GLN A 20 -10.62 2.28 6.56
N THR A 21 -10.49 3.07 5.51
CA THR A 21 -10.79 4.51 5.51
C THR A 21 -11.38 4.91 4.15
N SER A 22 -11.71 6.19 4.00
CA SER A 22 -12.21 6.78 2.75
C SER A 22 -12.01 8.29 2.77
N PRO A 23 -12.03 8.98 1.61
CA PRO A 23 -11.78 10.42 1.54
C PRO A 23 -12.61 11.28 2.50
N ASP A 24 -13.87 10.91 2.75
CA ASP A 24 -14.76 11.64 3.68
C ASP A 24 -14.32 11.54 5.15
N ALA A 25 -13.48 10.56 5.48
CA ALA A 25 -12.94 10.32 6.82
C ALA A 25 -11.48 10.74 6.97
N TYR A 26 -10.83 11.21 5.90
CA TYR A 26 -9.43 11.62 5.95
C TYR A 26 -9.22 12.82 6.88
N LYS A 27 -8.15 12.74 7.66
CA LYS A 27 -7.68 13.81 8.54
C LYS A 27 -6.38 14.43 8.06
N HIS A 28 -5.66 13.74 7.17
CA HIS A 28 -4.28 14.06 6.82
C HIS A 28 -4.06 14.31 5.33
N TRP A 29 -5.01 13.92 4.48
CA TRP A 29 -4.90 14.04 3.04
C TRP A 29 -6.15 14.65 2.40
N ARG A 30 -5.96 15.31 1.26
CA ARG A 30 -7.03 15.70 0.34
C ARG A 30 -6.71 15.24 -1.07
N ILE A 31 -7.74 14.75 -1.76
CA ILE A 31 -7.69 14.42 -3.19
C ILE A 31 -8.43 15.51 -3.95
N GLU A 32 -7.73 16.22 -4.82
CA GLU A 32 -8.28 17.34 -5.60
C GLU A 32 -8.07 17.05 -7.10
N PRO A 33 -8.98 16.30 -7.75
CA PRO A 33 -8.89 15.98 -9.17
C PRO A 33 -9.29 17.19 -10.03
N ASP A 34 -8.52 17.46 -11.08
CA ASP A 34 -8.75 18.49 -12.10
C ASP A 34 -8.39 17.94 -13.49
N GLY A 35 -9.39 17.36 -14.15
CA GLY A 35 -9.20 16.69 -15.44
C GLY A 35 -8.19 15.55 -15.35
N GLU A 36 -7.11 15.63 -16.14
CA GLU A 36 -6.07 14.60 -16.22
C GLU A 36 -5.04 14.65 -15.08
N VAL A 37 -5.10 15.69 -14.24
CA VAL A 37 -4.18 15.90 -13.13
C VAL A 37 -4.95 15.86 -11.82
N ALA A 38 -4.47 15.16 -10.81
CA ALA A 38 -4.99 15.27 -9.45
C ALA A 38 -3.92 15.81 -8.52
N ARG A 39 -4.29 16.73 -7.62
CA ARG A 39 -3.42 17.09 -6.50
C ARG A 39 -3.74 16.19 -5.32
N LEU A 40 -2.71 15.53 -4.78
CA LEU A 40 -2.76 14.79 -3.53
C LEU A 40 -2.06 15.64 -2.48
N VAL A 41 -2.83 16.27 -1.60
CA VAL A 41 -2.34 17.30 -0.69
C VAL A 41 -2.18 16.74 0.71
N MET A 42 -0.94 16.71 1.21
CA MET A 42 -0.59 16.33 2.57
C MET A 42 -0.86 17.51 3.52
N ASP A 43 -1.85 17.36 4.38
CA ASP A 43 -2.21 18.36 5.39
C ASP A 43 -2.54 17.68 6.71
N VAL A 44 -1.51 17.17 7.37
CA VAL A 44 -1.65 16.35 8.58
C VAL A 44 -2.30 17.17 9.70
N ASP A 45 -3.43 16.71 10.21
CA ASP A 45 -3.96 17.16 11.51
C ASP A 45 -3.00 16.76 12.64
N GLU A 46 -2.43 17.75 13.31
CA GLU A 46 -1.42 17.56 14.36
C GLU A 46 -1.96 16.81 15.58
N THR A 47 -3.27 16.82 15.80
CA THR A 47 -3.94 16.24 16.97
C THR A 47 -4.51 14.85 16.70
N ALA A 48 -4.45 14.39 15.46
CA ALA A 48 -5.08 13.15 15.02
C ALA A 48 -4.07 11.99 14.85
N GLY A 49 -3.16 11.83 15.81
CA GLY A 49 -2.31 10.64 15.85
C GLY A 49 -3.14 9.36 15.93
N LEU A 50 -2.65 8.27 15.34
CA LEU A 50 -3.28 6.94 15.43
C LEU A 50 -3.31 6.44 16.88
N PHE A 51 -2.29 6.82 17.67
CA PHE A 51 -2.21 6.53 19.09
C PHE A 51 -1.98 7.81 19.90
N ASP A 52 -2.38 7.76 21.16
CA ASP A 52 -2.14 8.84 22.11
C ASP A 52 -0.64 9.00 22.44
N GLY A 53 -0.28 10.19 22.93
CA GLY A 53 1.05 10.47 23.49
C GLY A 53 2.01 11.25 22.58
N TYR A 54 1.58 11.65 21.39
CA TYR A 54 2.35 12.54 20.50
C TYR A 54 1.43 13.41 19.63
N GLU A 55 1.98 14.50 19.10
CA GLU A 55 1.34 15.37 18.11
C GLU A 55 2.12 15.26 16.79
N LEU A 56 1.40 15.30 15.67
CA LEU A 56 1.93 15.17 14.32
C LEU A 56 2.27 16.53 13.69
N LYS A 57 3.09 17.32 14.37
CA LYS A 57 3.46 18.68 13.92
C LYS A 57 4.22 18.66 12.59
N LEU A 58 4.16 19.77 11.86
CA LEU A 58 4.99 20.03 10.69
C LEU A 58 4.87 18.96 9.59
N ASN A 59 3.66 18.44 9.34
CA ASN A 59 3.46 17.31 8.41
C ASN A 59 4.38 16.10 8.72
N SER A 60 4.68 15.87 10.01
CA SER A 60 5.24 14.58 10.42
C SER A 60 4.15 13.50 10.37
N TYR A 61 4.52 12.24 10.17
CA TYR A 61 3.54 11.18 9.95
C TYR A 61 3.73 9.97 10.87
N ASP A 62 2.61 9.31 11.15
CA ASP A 62 2.55 7.98 11.76
C ASP A 62 1.91 6.97 10.80
N LEU A 63 1.50 5.80 11.30
CA LEU A 63 0.83 4.79 10.50
C LEU A 63 -0.54 5.26 9.97
N GLY A 64 -1.31 6.03 10.74
CA GLY A 64 -2.64 6.50 10.32
C GLY A 64 -2.58 7.41 9.09
N VAL A 65 -1.58 8.30 9.05
CA VAL A 65 -1.31 9.13 7.87
C VAL A 65 -0.97 8.28 6.64
N ASP A 66 -0.25 7.17 6.80
CA ASP A 66 0.11 6.30 5.67
C ASP A 66 -1.04 5.37 5.25
N ILE A 67 -1.93 4.99 6.18
CA ILE A 67 -3.18 4.29 5.87
C ILE A 67 -4.03 5.14 4.93
N GLU A 68 -4.21 6.42 5.23
CA GLU A 68 -4.91 7.35 4.34
C GLU A 68 -4.19 7.53 3.00
N LEU A 69 -2.85 7.61 2.97
CA LEU A 69 -2.09 7.69 1.73
C LEU A 69 -2.29 6.45 0.85
N ALA A 70 -2.24 5.26 1.45
CA ALA A 70 -2.45 4.00 0.76
C ALA A 70 -3.87 3.91 0.17
N ASP A 71 -4.89 4.30 0.94
CA ASP A 71 -6.26 4.41 0.42
C ASP A 71 -6.35 5.44 -0.71
N ALA A 72 -5.77 6.64 -0.54
CA ALA A 72 -5.84 7.71 -1.54
C ALA A 72 -5.22 7.30 -2.89
N ILE A 73 -4.10 6.56 -2.85
CA ILE A 73 -3.51 5.96 -4.05
C ILE A 73 -4.48 4.96 -4.70
N GLN A 74 -5.14 4.10 -3.92
CA GLN A 74 -6.14 3.17 -4.44
C GLN A 74 -7.36 3.90 -5.02
N ARG A 75 -7.84 4.99 -4.39
CA ARG A 75 -8.90 5.85 -4.93
C ARG A 75 -8.49 6.39 -6.30
N LEU A 76 -7.31 7.00 -6.40
CA LEU A 76 -6.79 7.56 -7.65
C LEU A 76 -6.67 6.50 -8.76
N ARG A 77 -6.31 5.27 -8.42
CA ARG A 77 -6.17 4.18 -9.40
C ARG A 77 -7.51 3.68 -9.93
N PHE A 78 -8.50 3.46 -9.06
CA PHE A 78 -9.79 2.84 -9.42
C PHE A 78 -10.94 3.82 -9.67
N GLU A 79 -11.02 4.92 -8.92
CA GLU A 79 -12.15 5.86 -8.97
C GLU A 79 -11.93 6.99 -9.98
N TYR A 80 -10.68 7.23 -10.40
CA TYR A 80 -10.31 8.32 -11.29
C TYR A 80 -9.54 7.81 -12.52
N PRO A 81 -10.19 7.09 -13.45
CA PRO A 81 -9.57 6.61 -14.68
C PRO A 81 -8.94 7.73 -15.51
N GLN A 82 -9.56 8.92 -15.52
CA GLN A 82 -9.08 10.10 -16.24
C GLN A 82 -7.79 10.69 -15.68
N VAL A 83 -7.44 10.43 -14.42
CA VAL A 83 -6.23 10.99 -13.79
C VAL A 83 -5.00 10.23 -14.28
N LYS A 84 -4.09 10.97 -14.91
CA LYS A 84 -2.83 10.51 -15.52
C LYS A 84 -1.60 10.97 -14.76
N THR A 85 -1.69 12.11 -14.08
CA THR A 85 -0.61 12.60 -13.22
C THR A 85 -1.13 12.99 -11.85
N VAL A 86 -0.44 12.55 -10.80
CA VAL A 86 -0.73 12.88 -9.42
C VAL A 86 0.36 13.83 -8.92
N VAL A 87 -0.03 15.06 -8.57
CA VAL A 87 0.85 16.05 -7.97
C VAL A 87 0.78 15.94 -6.46
N LEU A 88 1.83 15.39 -5.86
CA LEU A 88 2.00 15.36 -4.42
C LEU A 88 2.48 16.72 -3.92
N ALA A 89 1.71 17.36 -3.04
CA ALA A 89 2.01 18.69 -2.51
C ALA A 89 1.69 18.78 -1.01
N SER A 90 2.20 19.80 -0.34
CA SER A 90 1.84 20.10 1.04
C SER A 90 0.70 21.12 1.10
N GLY A 91 -0.20 20.93 2.07
CA GLY A 91 -1.21 21.91 2.47
C GLY A 91 -0.71 22.89 3.54
N LYS A 92 0.52 22.72 4.05
CA LYS A 92 1.11 23.56 5.09
C LYS A 92 2.16 24.52 4.51
N ASP A 93 2.22 25.72 5.09
CA ASP A 93 3.24 26.70 4.74
C ASP A 93 4.62 26.29 5.26
N LYS A 94 5.66 26.52 4.44
CA LYS A 94 7.09 26.35 4.80
C LYS A 94 7.55 24.94 5.16
N VAL A 95 6.67 23.94 5.14
CA VAL A 95 7.02 22.53 5.34
C VAL A 95 6.29 21.67 4.31
N PHE A 96 7.05 20.83 3.62
CA PHE A 96 6.48 19.77 2.81
C PHE A 96 6.07 18.61 3.71
N CYS A 97 7.07 17.97 4.34
CA CYS A 97 6.91 16.85 5.24
C CYS A 97 8.18 16.69 6.09
N ALA A 98 8.01 16.59 7.41
CA ALA A 98 9.12 16.44 8.35
C ALA A 98 9.53 14.96 8.59
N GLY A 99 8.88 14.01 7.92
CA GLY A 99 9.18 12.59 8.04
C GLY A 99 8.40 11.88 9.14
N ALA A 100 8.77 10.62 9.41
CA ALA A 100 8.14 9.83 10.45
C ALA A 100 8.29 10.52 11.82
N ASN A 101 7.20 10.58 12.58
CA ASN A 101 7.19 11.30 13.85
C ASN A 101 8.14 10.66 14.87
N ILE A 102 9.12 11.43 15.34
CA ILE A 102 10.20 10.93 16.21
C ILE A 102 9.67 10.46 17.56
N ARG A 103 8.65 11.14 18.12
CA ARG A 103 8.06 10.75 19.41
C ARG A 103 7.28 9.43 19.28
N MET A 104 6.53 9.27 18.20
CA MET A 104 5.88 8.00 17.85
C MET A 104 6.92 6.87 17.74
N LEU A 105 8.01 7.08 17.00
CA LEU A 105 9.06 6.06 16.84
C LEU A 105 9.74 5.72 18.17
N GLY A 106 10.01 6.73 19.00
CA GLY A 106 10.61 6.57 20.33
C GLY A 106 9.72 5.78 21.29
N GLY A 107 8.40 6.01 21.25
CA GLY A 107 7.42 5.33 22.11
C GLY A 107 6.93 3.97 21.58
N SER A 108 7.16 3.66 20.31
CA SER A 108 6.63 2.44 19.68
C SER A 108 7.42 1.18 20.02
N ALA A 109 6.69 0.06 20.18
CA ALA A 109 7.27 -1.27 20.25
C ALA A 109 8.07 -1.61 18.98
N HIS A 110 9.03 -2.54 19.11
CA HIS A 110 9.86 -2.97 17.99
C HIS A 110 9.03 -3.55 16.83
N SER A 111 8.06 -4.42 17.14
CA SER A 111 7.14 -5.01 16.15
C SER A 111 6.34 -3.94 15.40
N HIS A 112 5.83 -2.93 16.12
CA HIS A 112 5.11 -1.82 15.51
C HIS A 112 6.01 -1.04 14.54
N LYS A 113 7.24 -0.69 14.93
CA LYS A 113 8.20 -0.02 14.04
C LYS A 113 8.50 -0.81 12.78
N VAL A 114 8.71 -2.12 12.90
CA VAL A 114 8.99 -3.00 11.74
C VAL A 114 7.78 -3.04 10.79
N ASN A 115 6.57 -3.21 11.33
CA ASN A 115 5.35 -3.23 10.52
C ASN A 115 5.05 -1.86 9.89
N PHE A 116 5.25 -0.76 10.62
CA PHE A 116 5.17 0.60 10.12
C PHE A 116 6.12 0.81 8.93
N CYS A 117 7.40 0.46 9.08
CA CYS A 117 8.36 0.55 7.98
C CYS A 117 7.94 -0.33 6.80
N LYS A 118 7.45 -1.55 7.03
CA LYS A 118 7.03 -2.47 5.96
C LYS A 118 5.85 -1.90 5.16
N PHE A 119 4.80 -1.47 5.85
CA PHE A 119 3.59 -0.91 5.23
C PHE A 119 3.92 0.37 4.44
N THR A 120 4.65 1.30 5.06
CA THR A 120 5.04 2.56 4.39
C THR A 120 5.94 2.34 3.18
N ASN A 121 6.83 1.34 3.20
CA ASN A 121 7.59 0.91 2.03
C ASN A 121 6.67 0.35 0.93
N GLU A 122 5.72 -0.52 1.27
CA GLU A 122 4.75 -1.09 0.32
C GLU A 122 3.90 0.02 -0.35
N THR A 123 3.44 1.02 0.42
CA THR A 123 2.73 2.20 -0.10
C THR A 123 3.56 2.95 -1.13
N ARG A 124 4.82 3.25 -0.84
CA ARG A 124 5.74 3.97 -1.76
C ARG A 124 6.09 3.14 -2.99
N ASN A 125 6.27 1.83 -2.84
CA ASN A 125 6.49 0.93 -3.96
C ASN A 125 5.28 0.89 -4.91
N SER A 126 4.05 1.03 -4.38
CA SER A 126 2.84 1.07 -5.20
C SER A 126 2.76 2.29 -6.13
N MET A 127 3.37 3.42 -5.74
CA MET A 127 3.47 4.62 -6.59
C MET A 127 4.40 4.37 -7.78
N GLU A 128 5.52 3.70 -7.54
CA GLU A 128 6.51 3.37 -8.58
C GLU A 128 5.97 2.30 -9.54
N GLU A 129 5.27 1.29 -9.03
CA GLU A 129 4.55 0.32 -9.85
C GLU A 129 3.48 1.03 -10.71
N ALA A 130 2.75 1.99 -10.13
CA ALA A 130 1.74 2.72 -10.89
C ALA A 130 2.36 3.54 -12.04
N SER A 131 3.52 4.17 -11.82
CA SER A 131 4.26 4.84 -12.90
C SER A 131 4.68 3.89 -14.00
N ALA A 132 5.19 2.72 -13.64
CA ALA A 132 5.68 1.75 -14.61
C ALA A 132 4.54 1.11 -15.43
N GLU A 133 3.38 0.85 -14.80
CA GLU A 133 2.41 -0.12 -15.36
C GLU A 133 0.93 0.31 -15.28
N SER A 134 0.55 1.26 -14.42
CA SER A 134 -0.84 1.76 -14.31
C SER A 134 -1.14 2.89 -15.31
N GLY A 135 -0.09 3.54 -15.82
CA GLY A 135 -0.22 4.76 -16.61
C GLY A 135 -0.48 5.99 -15.74
N GLN A 136 -0.18 5.96 -14.44
CA GLN A 136 -0.24 7.11 -13.54
C GLN A 136 1.16 7.55 -13.14
N THR A 137 1.52 8.79 -13.42
CA THR A 137 2.82 9.36 -13.03
C THR A 137 2.69 10.22 -11.77
N TYR A 138 3.66 10.14 -10.86
CA TYR A 138 3.68 10.92 -9.62
C TYR A 138 4.72 12.05 -9.70
N LEU A 139 4.27 13.28 -9.53
CA LEU A 139 5.08 14.50 -9.48
C LEU A 139 5.10 15.05 -8.05
N CYS A 140 6.28 15.18 -7.44
CA CYS A 140 6.39 15.81 -6.11
C CYS A 140 6.71 17.30 -6.24
N ALA A 141 5.81 18.15 -5.76
CA ALA A 141 5.97 19.60 -5.69
C ALA A 141 6.41 20.01 -4.28
N VAL A 142 7.72 20.13 -4.07
CA VAL A 142 8.33 20.42 -2.77
C VAL A 142 8.46 21.92 -2.55
N SER A 143 7.64 22.45 -1.64
CA SER A 143 7.76 23.79 -1.07
C SER A 143 7.95 23.67 0.44
N GLY A 144 9.00 24.30 0.97
CA GLY A 144 9.39 24.20 2.37
C GLY A 144 10.37 23.06 2.67
N ALA A 145 10.51 22.75 3.96
CA ALA A 145 11.38 21.67 4.42
C ALA A 145 10.81 20.28 4.05
N CYS A 146 11.64 19.43 3.44
CA CYS A 146 11.33 18.05 3.06
C CYS A 146 12.41 17.14 3.67
N ALA A 147 12.13 16.58 4.85
CA ALA A 147 13.13 15.94 5.69
C ALA A 147 12.81 14.47 5.98
N GLY A 148 13.85 13.64 5.99
CA GLY A 148 13.77 12.21 6.33
C GLY A 148 12.70 11.49 5.50
N GLY A 149 11.75 10.86 6.18
CA GLY A 149 10.60 10.20 5.56
C GLY A 149 9.79 11.06 4.57
N GLY A 150 9.82 12.39 4.70
CA GLY A 150 9.21 13.31 3.73
C GLY A 150 9.94 13.32 2.39
N TYR A 151 11.27 13.26 2.43
CA TYR A 151 12.08 13.09 1.22
C TYR A 151 12.05 11.63 0.73
N GLU A 152 11.90 10.64 1.61
CA GLU A 152 11.66 9.24 1.18
C GLU A 152 10.35 9.08 0.40
N LEU A 153 9.31 9.83 0.77
CA LEU A 153 8.07 9.91 0.00
C LEU A 153 8.30 10.62 -1.36
N ALA A 154 8.99 11.76 -1.36
CA ALA A 154 9.34 12.46 -2.61
C ALA A 154 10.18 11.57 -3.55
N LEU A 155 11.11 10.78 -3.00
CA LEU A 155 11.93 9.83 -3.74
C LEU A 155 11.12 8.74 -4.44
N ALA A 156 9.92 8.40 -3.93
CA ALA A 156 9.03 7.44 -4.56
C ALA A 156 8.32 8.01 -5.79
N CYS A 157 8.19 9.34 -5.91
CA CYS A 157 7.67 10.00 -7.10
C CYS A 157 8.62 9.88 -8.30
N ASP A 158 8.10 10.06 -9.51
CA ASP A 158 8.85 10.04 -10.76
C ASP A 158 9.72 11.26 -10.96
N HIS A 159 9.22 12.41 -10.51
CA HIS A 159 9.85 13.70 -10.70
C HIS A 159 9.70 14.56 -9.46
N ILE A 160 10.77 15.20 -9.02
CA ILE A 160 10.82 16.04 -7.83
C ILE A 160 11.18 17.47 -8.24
N MET A 161 10.26 18.39 -8.00
CA MET A 161 10.46 19.83 -8.18
C MET A 161 10.66 20.46 -6.80
N LEU A 162 11.72 21.26 -6.65
CA LEU A 162 11.99 22.00 -5.41
C LEU A 162 11.88 23.51 -5.65
N THR A 163 11.10 24.20 -4.81
CA THR A 163 11.01 25.66 -4.86
C THR A 163 12.35 26.32 -4.53
N ASP A 164 12.78 27.28 -5.35
CA ASP A 164 13.97 28.09 -5.10
C ASP A 164 13.58 29.41 -4.42
N ASP A 165 13.36 29.34 -3.10
CA ASP A 165 12.96 30.47 -2.24
C ASP A 165 14.02 30.82 -1.16
N GLY A 166 15.18 30.17 -1.21
CA GLY A 166 16.26 30.31 -0.22
C GLY A 166 16.09 29.50 1.06
N SER A 167 14.92 28.92 1.30
CA SER A 167 14.54 28.20 2.53
C SER A 167 14.16 26.74 2.32
N SER A 168 13.60 26.38 1.16
CA SER A 168 13.16 25.03 0.84
C SER A 168 14.35 24.09 0.68
N THR A 169 14.31 22.93 1.33
CA THR A 169 15.42 21.96 1.37
C THR A 169 14.92 20.53 1.26
N VAL A 170 15.78 19.64 0.77
CA VAL A 170 15.65 18.19 0.94
C VAL A 170 16.73 17.68 1.89
N SER A 171 16.42 16.77 2.80
CA SER A 171 17.39 16.18 3.75
C SER A 171 17.07 14.75 4.16
N LEU A 172 18.09 14.00 4.57
CA LEU A 172 17.97 12.69 5.24
C LEU A 172 18.77 12.71 6.56
N PRO A 173 18.21 13.31 7.62
CA PRO A 173 18.92 13.53 8.87
C PRO A 173 18.83 12.34 9.85
N GLU A 174 18.32 11.19 9.43
CA GLU A 174 18.05 10.02 10.27
C GLU A 174 19.30 9.52 11.02
N VAL A 175 20.45 9.50 10.35
CA VAL A 175 21.70 9.04 10.99
C VAL A 175 22.16 10.00 12.09
N PRO A 176 22.37 11.31 11.83
CA PRO A 176 22.83 12.23 12.87
C PRO A 176 21.79 12.52 13.97
N LEU A 177 20.49 12.57 13.65
CA LEU A 177 19.46 12.95 14.63
C LEU A 177 18.85 11.77 15.39
N LEU A 178 18.73 10.61 14.74
CA LEU A 178 17.95 9.48 15.27
C LEU A 178 18.77 8.20 15.46
N ALA A 179 20.02 8.16 14.98
CA ALA A 179 20.86 6.97 14.95
C ALA A 179 20.18 5.77 14.26
N VAL A 180 19.37 6.04 13.24
CA VAL A 180 18.74 5.04 12.36
C VAL A 180 18.97 5.40 10.90
N LEU A 181 18.60 4.50 10.00
CA LEU A 181 18.72 4.74 8.56
C LEU A 181 17.42 5.34 8.00
N PRO A 182 17.48 6.03 6.85
CA PRO A 182 16.35 6.26 5.96
C PRO A 182 15.77 4.90 5.50
N GLY A 183 14.89 4.35 6.33
CA GLY A 183 14.42 2.96 6.28
C GLY A 183 13.18 2.76 5.42
N THR A 184 12.57 3.84 4.92
CA THR A 184 11.43 3.80 3.99
C THR A 184 11.90 3.77 2.54
N GLY A 185 13.00 3.05 2.29
CA GLY A 185 13.66 2.91 1.00
C GLY A 185 14.49 4.12 0.58
N GLY A 186 14.72 5.10 1.46
CA GLY A 186 15.44 6.33 1.16
C GLY A 186 16.83 6.08 0.59
N LEU A 187 17.66 5.29 1.28
CA LEU A 187 19.01 4.99 0.81
C LEU A 187 19.00 4.26 -0.54
N THR A 188 18.12 3.25 -0.69
CA THR A 188 17.97 2.48 -1.92
C THR A 188 17.55 3.37 -3.07
N ARG A 189 16.61 4.29 -2.88
CA ARG A 189 16.20 5.24 -3.94
C ARG A 189 17.29 6.27 -4.23
N VAL A 190 18.02 6.76 -3.23
CA VAL A 190 19.17 7.67 -3.44
C VAL A 190 20.24 7.03 -4.33
N THR A 191 20.58 5.75 -4.10
CA THR A 191 21.61 5.07 -4.90
C THR A 191 21.06 4.51 -6.21
N ASP A 192 19.94 3.80 -6.16
CA ASP A 192 19.50 2.94 -7.26
C ASP A 192 18.55 3.68 -8.21
N LYS A 193 17.74 4.61 -7.70
CA LYS A 193 16.82 5.42 -8.53
C LYS A 193 17.48 6.73 -8.96
N ARG A 194 17.93 7.55 -8.00
CA ARG A 194 18.52 8.88 -8.24
C ARG A 194 19.95 8.84 -8.77
N LYS A 195 20.64 7.69 -8.62
CA LYS A 195 22.04 7.50 -9.02
C LYS A 195 22.95 8.60 -8.46
N VAL A 196 22.71 8.98 -7.20
CA VAL A 196 23.56 9.92 -6.46
C VAL A 196 24.89 9.23 -6.21
N ARG A 197 26.01 9.93 -6.44
CA ARG A 197 27.35 9.39 -6.21
C ARG A 197 27.48 9.03 -4.71
N ARG A 198 28.00 7.84 -4.39
CA ARG A 198 27.95 7.29 -3.02
C ARG A 198 28.55 8.19 -1.94
N ASP A 199 29.65 8.88 -2.23
CA ASP A 199 30.27 9.86 -1.33
C ASP A 199 29.44 11.13 -1.13
N ARG A 200 28.68 11.56 -2.14
CA ARG A 200 27.68 12.64 -1.97
C ARG A 200 26.49 12.16 -1.17
N ALA A 201 26.07 10.89 -1.35
CA ALA A 201 25.00 10.29 -0.56
C ALA A 201 25.41 10.18 0.92
N ASP A 202 26.65 9.78 1.21
CA ASP A 202 27.21 9.77 2.56
C ASP A 202 27.13 11.15 3.22
N VAL A 203 27.69 12.18 2.57
CA VAL A 203 27.59 13.57 3.04
C VAL A 203 26.15 14.01 3.21
N PHE A 204 25.26 13.68 2.26
CA PHE A 204 23.86 14.05 2.33
C PHE A 204 23.12 13.39 3.52
N CYS A 205 23.45 12.14 3.85
CA CYS A 205 22.84 11.41 4.96
C CYS A 205 23.49 11.72 6.32
N SER A 206 24.58 12.50 6.33
CA SER A 206 25.28 12.93 7.54
C SER A 206 25.13 14.43 7.83
N LEU A 207 24.26 15.14 7.09
CA LEU A 207 23.99 16.57 7.25
C LEU A 207 22.53 16.80 7.66
N GLU A 208 22.32 17.57 8.72
CA GLU A 208 20.98 17.84 9.24
C GLU A 208 20.25 18.91 8.41
N GLU A 209 20.97 19.94 7.96
CA GLU A 209 20.41 21.12 7.29
C GLU A 209 19.90 20.84 5.86
N GLY A 210 20.32 19.73 5.26
CA GLY A 210 19.94 19.34 3.91
C GLY A 210 20.60 20.14 2.78
N ILE A 211 20.04 19.99 1.59
CA ILE A 211 20.52 20.62 0.35
C ILE A 211 19.36 21.35 -0.33
N ARG A 212 19.66 22.52 -0.92
CA ARG A 212 18.69 23.41 -1.56
C ARG A 212 19.11 23.85 -2.96
N GLY A 213 18.13 24.40 -3.68
CA GLY A 213 18.33 25.10 -4.95
C GLY A 213 19.12 24.26 -5.97
N ARG A 214 19.95 24.94 -6.77
CA ARG A 214 20.69 24.30 -7.86
C ARG A 214 21.59 23.14 -7.42
N LYS A 215 22.16 23.19 -6.21
CA LYS A 215 23.00 22.12 -5.66
C LYS A 215 22.24 20.79 -5.55
N ALA A 216 20.94 20.83 -5.21
CA ALA A 216 20.11 19.63 -5.14
C ALA A 216 19.98 18.94 -6.50
N VAL A 217 19.83 19.73 -7.58
CA VAL A 217 19.79 19.23 -8.97
C VAL A 217 21.16 18.66 -9.38
N ASP A 218 22.24 19.41 -9.13
CA ASP A 218 23.60 18.98 -9.52
C ASP A 218 24.06 17.71 -8.78
N TRP A 219 23.44 17.42 -7.63
CA TRP A 219 23.66 16.19 -6.86
C TRP A 219 22.67 15.07 -7.21
N ARG A 220 21.70 15.32 -8.10
CA ARG A 220 20.61 14.42 -8.51
C ARG A 220 19.58 14.11 -7.42
N LEU A 221 19.50 14.94 -6.39
CA LEU A 221 18.53 14.78 -5.31
C LEU A 221 17.13 15.21 -5.76
N VAL A 222 17.04 16.25 -6.59
CA VAL A 222 15.79 16.67 -7.24
C VAL A 222 16.02 16.80 -8.74
N ASP A 223 14.94 16.83 -9.51
CA ASP A 223 15.01 16.88 -10.98
C ASP A 223 15.12 18.32 -11.49
N GLU A 224 14.36 19.22 -10.88
CA GLU A 224 14.41 20.64 -11.23
C GLU A 224 14.09 21.55 -10.05
N VAL A 225 14.46 22.82 -10.21
CA VAL A 225 14.09 23.90 -9.30
C VAL A 225 13.45 25.04 -10.09
N ALA A 226 12.50 25.73 -9.47
CA ALA A 226 11.90 26.92 -10.04
C ALA A 226 11.73 28.02 -8.97
N PRO A 227 11.90 29.32 -9.32
CA PRO A 227 11.68 30.41 -8.39
C PRO A 227 10.27 30.38 -7.80
N ALA A 228 10.11 30.79 -6.54
CA ALA A 228 8.83 30.80 -5.83
C ALA A 228 7.68 31.44 -6.64
N SER A 229 7.96 32.55 -7.33
CA SER A 229 6.96 33.28 -8.14
C SER A 229 6.47 32.54 -9.39
N LYS A 230 7.16 31.47 -9.81
CA LYS A 230 6.83 30.66 -11.00
C LYS A 230 6.60 29.19 -10.67
N PHE A 231 6.69 28.80 -9.40
CA PHE A 231 6.71 27.38 -9.02
C PHE A 231 5.38 26.69 -9.35
N ALA A 232 4.25 27.31 -9.03
CA ALA A 232 2.92 26.76 -9.34
C ALA A 232 2.71 26.53 -10.85
N ASP A 233 3.05 27.53 -11.68
CA ASP A 233 2.95 27.42 -13.13
C ASP A 233 3.87 26.33 -13.68
N ALA A 234 5.10 26.23 -13.15
CA ALA A 234 6.05 25.20 -13.57
C ALA A 234 5.58 23.79 -13.20
N VAL A 235 5.02 23.61 -12.00
CA VAL A 235 4.43 22.32 -11.56
C VAL A 235 3.25 21.94 -12.45
N SER A 236 2.36 22.90 -12.75
CA SER A 236 1.21 22.66 -13.63
C SER A 236 1.65 22.25 -15.05
N ALA A 237 2.61 22.97 -15.63
CA ALA A 237 3.16 22.66 -16.94
C ALA A 237 3.80 21.26 -16.96
N ARG A 238 4.62 20.92 -15.94
CA ARG A 238 5.26 19.61 -15.83
C ARG A 238 4.22 18.50 -15.66
N ALA A 239 3.18 18.72 -14.87
CA ALA A 239 2.13 17.74 -14.67
C ALA A 239 1.40 17.39 -15.98
N LEU A 240 1.07 18.41 -16.80
CA LEU A 240 0.45 18.20 -18.11
C LEU A 240 1.38 17.48 -19.10
N GLU A 241 2.67 17.79 -19.10
CA GLU A 241 3.67 17.09 -19.93
C GLU A 241 3.81 15.61 -19.55
N LEU A 242 3.70 15.28 -18.26
CA LEU A 242 3.71 13.89 -17.77
C LEU A 242 2.40 13.18 -18.13
N ALA A 243 1.25 13.85 -17.95
CA ALA A 243 -0.06 13.31 -18.28
C ALA A 243 -0.16 12.90 -19.77
N ALA A 244 0.47 13.67 -20.67
CA ALA A 244 0.49 13.37 -22.11
C ALA A 244 1.15 12.03 -22.49
N LYS A 245 1.87 11.37 -21.58
CA LYS A 245 2.53 10.07 -21.81
C LYS A 245 1.64 8.87 -21.44
N SER A 246 0.54 9.11 -20.74
CA SER A 246 -0.34 8.05 -20.25
C SER A 246 -1.33 7.59 -21.32
N ASP A 247 -1.68 6.31 -21.26
CA ASP A 247 -2.71 5.66 -22.07
C ASP A 247 -4.05 5.48 -21.32
N ARG A 248 -4.15 6.00 -20.08
CA ARG A 248 -5.41 5.94 -19.33
C ARG A 248 -6.51 6.73 -20.04
N PRO A 249 -7.77 6.29 -20.00
CA PRO A 249 -8.86 6.92 -20.73
C PRO A 249 -9.26 8.25 -20.07
N SER A 250 -9.37 9.32 -20.86
CA SER A 250 -9.77 10.64 -20.34
C SER A 250 -11.27 10.74 -20.02
N ASP A 251 -12.09 9.81 -20.51
CA ASP A 251 -13.56 9.76 -20.37
C ASP A 251 -14.07 8.45 -19.72
N GLY A 252 -13.18 7.69 -19.08
CA GLY A 252 -13.55 6.46 -18.36
C GLY A 252 -14.47 6.74 -17.16
N THR A 253 -15.30 5.76 -16.82
CA THR A 253 -16.11 5.80 -15.59
C THR A 253 -15.39 5.08 -14.46
N GLY A 254 -15.14 5.77 -13.35
CA GLY A 254 -14.44 5.18 -12.21
C GLY A 254 -15.25 4.12 -11.47
N VAL A 255 -14.53 3.20 -10.82
CA VAL A 255 -15.09 2.16 -9.95
C VAL A 255 -14.95 2.60 -8.50
N MET A 256 -16.05 3.08 -7.91
CA MET A 256 -16.13 3.50 -6.51
C MET A 256 -15.88 2.33 -5.55
N LEU A 257 -14.89 2.44 -4.67
CA LEU A 257 -14.52 1.41 -3.71
C LEU A 257 -15.32 1.60 -2.41
N LYS A 258 -16.43 0.87 -2.24
CA LYS A 258 -17.29 1.00 -1.06
C LYS A 258 -16.62 0.39 0.18
N PRO A 259 -16.99 0.82 1.40
CA PRO A 259 -16.53 0.20 2.65
C PRO A 259 -16.62 -1.33 2.62
N LEU A 260 -15.60 -2.04 3.13
CA LEU A 260 -15.69 -3.50 3.27
C LEU A 260 -16.69 -3.82 4.38
N ASN A 261 -17.46 -4.89 4.15
CA ASN A 261 -18.33 -5.44 5.18
C ASN A 261 -17.58 -6.58 5.88
N LYS A 262 -17.02 -6.29 7.06
CA LYS A 262 -16.30 -7.27 7.88
C LYS A 262 -16.94 -7.41 9.26
N THR A 263 -17.04 -8.66 9.72
CA THR A 263 -17.43 -8.98 11.10
C THR A 263 -16.23 -9.56 11.83
N ILE A 264 -15.87 -8.96 12.97
CA ILE A 264 -14.74 -9.38 13.79
C ILE A 264 -15.25 -9.93 15.11
N THR A 265 -14.76 -11.12 15.48
CA THR A 265 -14.95 -11.75 16.78
C THR A 265 -13.58 -12.06 17.41
N GLU A 266 -13.56 -12.62 18.62
CA GLU A 266 -12.31 -13.01 19.28
C GLU A 266 -11.48 -14.02 18.44
N ASN A 267 -12.16 -14.95 17.76
CA ASN A 267 -11.53 -16.08 17.07
C ASN A 267 -11.79 -16.12 15.56
N ALA A 268 -12.41 -15.09 14.98
CA ALA A 268 -12.63 -15.04 13.55
C ALA A 268 -12.80 -13.63 12.99
N ILE A 269 -12.44 -13.47 11.72
CA ILE A 269 -12.83 -12.34 10.86
C ILE A 269 -13.61 -12.92 9.68
N ALA A 270 -14.75 -12.33 9.33
CA ALA A 270 -15.56 -12.78 8.21
C ALA A 270 -15.86 -11.64 7.25
N TYR A 271 -15.60 -11.87 5.97
CA TYR A 271 -15.98 -11.04 4.83
C TYR A 271 -16.90 -11.87 3.90
N SER A 272 -17.12 -11.41 2.66
CA SER A 272 -17.98 -12.12 1.70
C SER A 272 -17.27 -13.23 0.93
N THR A 273 -15.98 -13.08 0.66
CA THR A 273 -15.12 -14.00 -0.10
C THR A 273 -13.90 -14.48 0.68
N VAL A 274 -13.67 -13.92 1.86
CA VAL A 274 -12.59 -14.33 2.78
C VAL A 274 -13.15 -14.54 4.18
N SER A 275 -12.66 -15.56 4.89
CA SER A 275 -12.75 -15.64 6.34
C SER A 275 -11.39 -15.97 6.94
N VAL A 276 -11.18 -15.57 8.18
CA VAL A 276 -10.00 -15.91 8.98
C VAL A 276 -10.47 -16.57 10.25
N GLU A 277 -9.94 -17.75 10.56
CA GLU A 277 -10.18 -18.46 11.82
C GLU A 277 -8.89 -18.51 12.64
N PHE A 278 -8.96 -18.17 13.92
CA PHE A 278 -7.80 -18.17 14.81
C PHE A 278 -7.84 -19.34 15.80
N ASP A 279 -6.92 -20.28 15.65
CA ASP A 279 -6.57 -21.23 16.72
C ASP A 279 -5.46 -20.60 17.56
N ARG A 280 -5.87 -19.96 18.66
CA ARG A 280 -4.98 -19.29 19.60
C ARG A 280 -4.03 -20.26 20.30
N SER A 281 -4.45 -21.52 20.51
CA SER A 281 -3.65 -22.52 21.22
C SER A 281 -2.48 -23.02 20.36
N SER A 282 -2.76 -23.24 19.07
CA SER A 282 -1.75 -23.66 18.09
C SER A 282 -1.03 -22.46 17.46
N ARG A 283 -1.51 -21.23 17.69
CA ARG A 283 -1.03 -19.98 17.09
C ARG A 283 -1.14 -19.99 15.56
N ILE A 284 -2.26 -20.48 15.05
CA ILE A 284 -2.54 -20.60 13.62
C ILE A 284 -3.69 -19.65 13.25
N ALA A 285 -3.52 -18.87 12.19
CA ALA A 285 -4.60 -18.19 11.50
C ALA A 285 -4.88 -18.91 10.18
N THR A 286 -6.11 -19.41 9.97
CA THR A 286 -6.52 -20.03 8.70
C THR A 286 -7.33 -19.03 7.90
N ILE A 287 -6.77 -18.56 6.78
CA ILE A 287 -7.46 -17.76 5.77
C ILE A 287 -8.18 -18.72 4.82
N ASN A 288 -9.51 -18.70 4.82
CA ASN A 288 -10.34 -19.44 3.88
C ASN A 288 -10.82 -18.51 2.77
N ILE A 289 -10.54 -18.88 1.52
CA ILE A 289 -10.92 -18.13 0.32
C ILE A 289 -12.10 -18.82 -0.36
N THR A 290 -13.14 -18.05 -0.68
CA THR A 290 -14.30 -18.52 -1.44
C THR A 290 -14.14 -18.16 -2.91
N GLY A 291 -14.02 -19.19 -3.75
CA GLY A 291 -14.03 -19.06 -5.21
C GLY A 291 -15.37 -18.56 -5.74
N PRO A 292 -15.42 -18.09 -7.00
CA PRO A 292 -16.65 -17.62 -7.60
C PRO A 292 -17.60 -18.79 -7.90
N ASP A 293 -18.90 -18.56 -7.75
CA ASP A 293 -19.97 -19.53 -8.01
C ASP A 293 -20.68 -19.29 -9.36
N THR A 294 -20.30 -18.22 -10.04
CA THR A 294 -20.87 -17.75 -11.30
C THR A 294 -19.76 -17.45 -12.30
N ALA A 295 -20.02 -17.70 -13.58
CA ALA A 295 -19.08 -17.40 -14.66
C ALA A 295 -18.71 -15.91 -14.69
N PRO A 296 -17.53 -15.54 -15.25
CA PRO A 296 -17.19 -14.14 -15.48
C PRO A 296 -18.26 -13.43 -16.32
N PRO A 297 -18.37 -12.10 -16.19
CA PRO A 297 -19.31 -11.30 -16.98
C PRO A 297 -19.02 -11.44 -18.48
N ALA A 298 -20.03 -11.16 -19.31
CA ALA A 298 -19.95 -11.36 -20.75
C ALA A 298 -18.89 -10.47 -21.43
N ASP A 299 -18.63 -9.27 -20.88
CA ASP A 299 -17.66 -8.31 -21.39
C ASP A 299 -17.19 -7.36 -20.28
N VAL A 300 -16.24 -6.48 -20.62
CA VAL A 300 -15.65 -5.51 -19.69
C VAL A 300 -16.67 -4.49 -19.20
N ALA A 301 -17.65 -4.07 -20.01
CA ALA A 301 -18.66 -3.11 -19.58
C ALA A 301 -19.57 -3.72 -18.50
N ALA A 302 -19.92 -5.00 -18.62
CA ALA A 302 -20.61 -5.73 -17.58
C ALA A 302 -19.75 -5.88 -16.31
N ALA A 303 -18.43 -6.07 -16.44
CA ALA A 303 -17.51 -6.06 -15.30
C ALA A 303 -17.45 -4.70 -14.60
N GLU A 304 -17.37 -3.60 -15.34
CA GLU A 304 -17.45 -2.23 -14.80
C GLU A 304 -18.78 -1.99 -14.08
N GLY A 305 -19.89 -2.51 -14.62
CA GLY A 305 -21.21 -2.44 -14.00
C GLY A 305 -21.33 -3.15 -12.66
N LEU A 306 -20.50 -4.17 -12.39
CA LEU A 306 -20.38 -4.80 -11.07
C LEU A 306 -19.62 -3.93 -10.06
N GLY A 307 -18.80 -2.99 -10.55
CA GLY A 307 -17.99 -2.09 -9.75
C GLY A 307 -17.07 -2.87 -8.79
N ASP A 308 -17.06 -2.45 -7.52
CA ASP A 308 -16.25 -3.08 -6.48
C ASP A 308 -16.76 -4.46 -6.02
N GLN A 309 -17.87 -4.93 -6.59
CA GLN A 309 -18.40 -6.28 -6.37
C GLN A 309 -17.96 -7.28 -7.45
N PHE A 310 -17.21 -6.84 -8.45
CA PHE A 310 -16.55 -7.76 -9.38
C PHE A 310 -15.61 -8.70 -8.59
N TRP A 311 -15.82 -10.01 -8.71
CA TRP A 311 -15.25 -11.01 -7.79
C TRP A 311 -13.73 -10.86 -7.56
N PRO A 312 -12.88 -10.73 -8.59
CA PRO A 312 -11.44 -10.63 -8.33
C PRO A 312 -11.06 -9.34 -7.60
N LEU A 313 -11.77 -8.23 -7.83
CA LEU A 313 -11.53 -6.98 -7.10
C LEU A 313 -11.99 -7.10 -5.65
N ARG A 314 -13.19 -7.64 -5.43
CA ARG A 314 -13.73 -7.86 -4.07
C ARG A 314 -12.81 -8.76 -3.25
N LEU A 315 -12.41 -9.90 -3.82
CA LEU A 315 -11.51 -10.84 -3.16
C LEU A 315 -10.14 -10.23 -2.86
N ALA A 316 -9.52 -9.52 -3.81
CA ALA A 316 -8.23 -8.86 -3.57
C ALA A 316 -8.30 -7.89 -2.38
N ARG A 317 -9.36 -7.08 -2.30
CA ARG A 317 -9.56 -6.10 -1.20
C ARG A 317 -9.75 -6.77 0.15
N GLU A 318 -10.60 -7.80 0.21
CA GLU A 318 -10.87 -8.52 1.46
C GLU A 318 -9.64 -9.31 1.94
N LEU A 319 -8.87 -9.91 1.01
CA LEU A 319 -7.64 -10.62 1.35
C LEU A 319 -6.55 -9.65 1.83
N ASP A 320 -6.39 -8.50 1.18
CA ASP A 320 -5.44 -7.46 1.60
C ASP A 320 -5.73 -6.96 3.03
N ASP A 321 -7.00 -6.65 3.32
CA ASP A 321 -7.45 -6.24 4.67
C ASP A 321 -7.21 -7.36 5.69
N ALA A 322 -7.56 -8.61 5.38
CA ALA A 322 -7.32 -9.75 6.27
C ALA A 322 -5.82 -9.95 6.60
N LEU A 323 -4.94 -9.77 5.61
CA LEU A 323 -3.49 -9.84 5.80
C LEU A 323 -2.97 -8.70 6.70
N LEU A 324 -3.49 -7.49 6.53
CA LEU A 324 -3.16 -6.34 7.36
C LEU A 324 -3.63 -6.53 8.81
N GLU A 325 -4.84 -7.02 8.99
CA GLU A 325 -5.41 -7.41 10.29
C GLU A 325 -4.49 -8.40 11.02
N ILE A 326 -4.06 -9.47 10.34
CA ILE A 326 -3.14 -10.45 10.94
C ILE A 326 -1.78 -9.83 11.27
N ARG A 327 -1.21 -9.03 10.35
CA ARG A 327 0.13 -8.44 10.52
C ARG A 327 0.21 -7.51 11.72
N PHE A 328 -0.80 -6.67 11.92
CA PHE A 328 -0.76 -5.59 12.91
C PHE A 328 -1.47 -5.93 14.22
N ASN A 329 -2.54 -6.72 14.18
CA ASN A 329 -3.37 -6.98 15.35
C ASN A 329 -3.12 -8.36 15.96
N GLU A 330 -2.52 -9.30 15.21
CA GLU A 330 -2.36 -10.70 15.63
C GLU A 330 -0.88 -11.11 15.70
N LEU A 331 -0.14 -10.48 16.62
CA LEU A 331 1.31 -10.66 16.77
C LEU A 331 1.71 -12.06 17.26
N GLU A 332 0.83 -12.74 17.98
CA GLU A 332 1.07 -14.10 18.52
C GLU A 332 0.77 -15.21 17.52
N VAL A 333 0.12 -14.91 16.39
CA VAL A 333 -0.03 -15.89 15.30
C VAL A 333 1.37 -16.21 14.76
N ALA A 334 1.71 -17.49 14.67
CA ALA A 334 2.99 -17.97 14.15
C ALA A 334 2.88 -18.44 12.69
N VAL A 335 1.77 -19.11 12.37
CA VAL A 335 1.50 -19.69 11.05
C VAL A 335 0.24 -19.06 10.46
N VAL A 336 0.34 -18.62 9.21
CA VAL A 336 -0.81 -18.28 8.37
C VAL A 336 -1.02 -19.42 7.39
N GLN A 337 -2.18 -20.05 7.48
CA GLN A 337 -2.57 -21.15 6.62
C GLN A 337 -3.60 -20.66 5.61
N PHE A 338 -3.44 -21.01 4.33
CA PHE A 338 -4.43 -20.74 3.29
C PHE A 338 -5.21 -21.99 2.93
N LYS A 339 -6.52 -21.83 2.82
CA LYS A 339 -7.48 -22.78 2.25
C LYS A 339 -8.31 -22.07 1.19
N SER A 340 -8.83 -22.84 0.25
CA SER A 340 -9.80 -22.34 -0.73
C SER A 340 -10.96 -23.32 -0.88
N ALA A 341 -12.10 -22.84 -1.35
CA ALA A 341 -13.25 -23.65 -1.69
C ALA A 341 -13.99 -23.07 -2.89
N GLY A 342 -14.31 -23.88 -3.89
CA GLY A 342 -15.01 -23.46 -5.10
C GLY A 342 -14.70 -24.35 -6.29
N ASP A 343 -15.06 -23.90 -7.49
CA ASP A 343 -14.75 -24.59 -8.74
C ASP A 343 -13.47 -24.00 -9.39
N PRO A 344 -12.37 -24.78 -9.50
CA PRO A 344 -11.15 -24.36 -10.18
C PRO A 344 -11.39 -23.82 -11.60
N ALA A 345 -12.33 -24.39 -12.35
CA ALA A 345 -12.59 -24.00 -13.74
C ALA A 345 -13.20 -22.59 -13.82
N VAL A 346 -14.00 -22.19 -12.83
CA VAL A 346 -14.58 -20.85 -12.79
C VAL A 346 -13.51 -19.83 -12.43
N VAL A 347 -12.58 -20.15 -11.53
CA VAL A 347 -11.42 -19.29 -11.24
C VAL A 347 -10.59 -19.03 -12.50
N LEU A 348 -10.26 -20.10 -13.25
CA LEU A 348 -9.54 -19.97 -14.53
C LEU A 348 -10.29 -19.12 -15.55
N ALA A 349 -11.62 -19.25 -15.62
CA ALA A 349 -12.42 -18.43 -16.53
C ALA A 349 -12.32 -16.92 -16.20
N TYR A 350 -12.22 -16.55 -14.92
CA TYR A 350 -11.97 -15.14 -14.54
C TYR A 350 -10.55 -14.69 -14.91
N ASP A 351 -9.55 -15.55 -14.75
CA ASP A 351 -8.18 -15.24 -15.16
C ASP A 351 -8.06 -15.06 -16.68
N GLU A 352 -8.63 -15.98 -17.47
CA GLU A 352 -8.72 -15.86 -18.92
C GLU A 352 -9.44 -14.57 -19.34
N PHE A 353 -10.53 -14.21 -18.64
CA PHE A 353 -11.25 -12.96 -18.88
C PHE A 353 -10.37 -11.73 -18.61
N MET A 354 -9.63 -11.70 -17.50
CA MET A 354 -8.75 -10.59 -17.16
C MET A 354 -7.59 -10.48 -18.16
N ASP A 355 -6.97 -11.60 -18.52
CA ASP A 355 -5.84 -11.66 -19.46
C ASP A 355 -6.23 -11.24 -20.88
N ALA A 356 -7.36 -11.74 -21.38
CA ALA A 356 -7.90 -11.33 -22.68
C ALA A 356 -8.17 -9.81 -22.76
N ASN A 357 -8.40 -9.17 -21.61
CA ASN A 357 -8.72 -7.75 -21.49
C ASN A 357 -7.63 -6.93 -20.78
N ALA A 358 -6.40 -7.45 -20.62
CA ALA A 358 -5.35 -6.82 -19.80
C ALA A 358 -4.91 -5.42 -20.25
N ARG A 359 -5.23 -5.01 -21.49
CA ARG A 359 -5.00 -3.64 -21.99
C ARG A 359 -6.05 -2.64 -21.53
N HIS A 360 -7.21 -3.11 -21.09
CA HIS A 360 -8.23 -2.24 -20.53
C HIS A 360 -7.78 -1.72 -19.16
N TRP A 361 -7.98 -0.42 -18.91
CA TRP A 361 -7.44 0.25 -17.71
C TRP A 361 -7.84 -0.44 -16.41
N LEU A 362 -9.13 -0.83 -16.26
CA LEU A 362 -9.63 -1.47 -15.05
C LEU A 362 -9.04 -2.86 -14.84
N MET A 363 -8.92 -3.67 -15.91
CA MET A 363 -8.36 -5.01 -15.82
C MET A 363 -6.87 -4.95 -15.51
N ARG A 364 -6.16 -4.00 -16.11
CA ARG A 364 -4.77 -3.70 -15.77
C ARG A 364 -4.60 -3.32 -14.31
N GLU A 365 -5.44 -2.41 -13.78
CA GLU A 365 -5.37 -2.05 -12.35
C GLU A 365 -5.61 -3.22 -11.42
N LEU A 366 -6.56 -4.09 -11.78
CA LEU A 366 -6.89 -5.27 -11.01
C LEU A 366 -5.75 -6.29 -10.98
N LEU A 367 -5.12 -6.57 -12.13
CA LEU A 367 -3.94 -7.42 -12.22
C LEU A 367 -2.78 -6.86 -11.37
N LEU A 368 -2.55 -5.56 -11.44
CA LEU A 368 -1.54 -4.90 -10.60
C LEU A 368 -1.91 -4.98 -9.12
N TYR A 369 -3.19 -4.85 -8.76
CA TYR A 369 -3.60 -4.95 -7.37
C TYR A 369 -3.38 -6.36 -6.81
N TRP A 370 -3.74 -7.40 -7.58
CA TRP A 370 -3.41 -8.78 -7.22
C TRP A 370 -1.92 -8.99 -7.02
N ARG A 371 -1.07 -8.42 -7.89
CA ARG A 371 0.38 -8.46 -7.70
C ARG A 371 0.81 -7.86 -6.35
N ARG A 372 0.25 -6.71 -5.97
CA ARG A 372 0.54 -6.08 -4.66
C ARG A 372 0.08 -6.95 -3.50
N VAL A 373 -1.11 -7.56 -3.58
CA VAL A 373 -1.64 -8.47 -2.55
C VAL A 373 -0.77 -9.72 -2.41
N LEU A 374 -0.40 -10.36 -3.52
CA LEU A 374 0.50 -11.53 -3.49
C LEU A 374 1.89 -11.17 -2.96
N LYS A 375 2.42 -9.99 -3.32
CA LYS A 375 3.66 -9.49 -2.73
C LYS A 375 3.55 -9.29 -1.22
N ARG A 376 2.38 -8.85 -0.73
CA ARG A 376 2.09 -8.76 0.70
C ARG A 376 2.05 -10.15 1.34
N VAL A 377 1.53 -11.17 0.67
CA VAL A 377 1.62 -12.56 1.16
C VAL A 377 3.08 -12.93 1.39
N ASP A 378 3.94 -12.81 0.36
CA ASP A 378 5.37 -13.16 0.43
C ASP A 378 6.13 -12.44 1.56
N LEU A 379 5.82 -11.16 1.77
CA LEU A 379 6.52 -10.31 2.74
C LEU A 379 5.91 -10.36 4.14
N THR A 380 4.86 -11.16 4.35
CA THR A 380 4.27 -11.35 5.68
C THR A 380 5.24 -12.13 6.55
N SER A 381 5.61 -11.55 7.70
CA SER A 381 6.58 -12.16 8.62
C SER A 381 5.91 -13.23 9.49
N ARG A 382 5.39 -14.27 8.85
CA ARG A 382 4.76 -15.46 9.43
C ARG A 382 5.19 -16.66 8.58
N THR A 383 5.16 -17.86 9.16
CA THR A 383 5.28 -19.07 8.35
C THR A 383 4.01 -19.22 7.53
N LEU A 384 4.14 -19.47 6.23
CA LEU A 384 3.03 -19.62 5.31
C LEU A 384 2.83 -21.09 4.96
N ALA A 385 1.61 -21.58 5.11
CA ALA A 385 1.25 -22.93 4.70
C ALA A 385 -0.01 -22.90 3.81
N VAL A 386 -0.11 -23.82 2.86
CA VAL A 386 -1.33 -24.03 2.07
C VAL A 386 -1.81 -25.45 2.24
N MET A 387 -3.13 -25.60 2.41
CA MET A 387 -3.80 -26.90 2.48
C MET A 387 -4.76 -27.05 1.30
N ALA A 388 -4.29 -27.71 0.23
CA ALA A 388 -5.10 -28.10 -0.92
C ALA A 388 -5.85 -29.39 -0.60
N GLU A 389 -7.08 -29.24 -0.11
CA GLU A 389 -7.99 -30.33 0.29
C GLU A 389 -9.07 -30.57 -0.79
N PRO A 390 -9.83 -31.68 -0.73
CA PRO A 390 -10.97 -31.89 -1.62
C PRO A 390 -11.94 -30.69 -1.63
N GLY A 391 -12.35 -30.27 -2.84
CA GLY A 391 -13.16 -29.09 -3.09
C GLY A 391 -12.43 -27.74 -3.05
N SER A 392 -11.10 -27.74 -2.90
CA SER A 392 -10.30 -26.53 -3.05
C SER A 392 -10.23 -26.04 -4.50
N CYS A 393 -10.02 -24.74 -4.67
CA CYS A 393 -9.96 -24.07 -5.97
C CYS A 393 -8.66 -23.28 -6.16
N PHE A 394 -7.52 -23.88 -5.78
CA PHE A 394 -6.19 -23.31 -6.05
C PHE A 394 -5.84 -23.42 -7.55
N ALA A 395 -6.44 -22.54 -8.35
CA ALA A 395 -6.21 -22.44 -9.79
C ALA A 395 -5.84 -21.01 -10.20
N GLY A 396 -5.02 -20.88 -11.25
CA GLY A 396 -4.55 -19.63 -11.82
C GLY A 396 -4.06 -18.65 -10.74
N THR A 397 -4.69 -17.49 -10.62
CA THR A 397 -4.37 -16.46 -9.61
C THR A 397 -4.35 -17.01 -8.18
N LEU A 398 -5.25 -17.94 -7.83
CA LEU A 398 -5.27 -18.52 -6.48
C LEU A 398 -4.17 -19.57 -6.28
N ALA A 399 -3.67 -20.19 -7.36
CA ALA A 399 -2.55 -21.12 -7.28
C ALA A 399 -1.25 -20.43 -6.84
N GLU A 400 -1.10 -19.12 -7.06
CA GLU A 400 0.06 -18.35 -6.59
C GLU A 400 0.28 -18.46 -5.07
N LEU A 401 -0.77 -18.67 -4.28
CA LEU A 401 -0.65 -18.91 -2.85
C LEU A 401 0.14 -20.18 -2.54
N LEU A 402 -0.01 -21.23 -3.36
CA LEU A 402 0.76 -22.48 -3.23
C LEU A 402 2.26 -22.24 -3.47
N PHE A 403 2.60 -21.30 -4.35
CA PHE A 403 3.99 -21.02 -4.75
C PHE A 403 4.66 -20.03 -3.81
N ALA A 404 3.88 -19.12 -3.22
CA ALA A 404 4.33 -18.19 -2.18
C ALA A 404 4.55 -18.85 -0.81
N ALA A 405 3.83 -19.93 -0.51
CA ALA A 405 3.89 -20.57 0.80
C ALA A 405 5.24 -21.26 1.07
N ASP A 406 5.68 -21.25 2.34
CA ASP A 406 6.86 -22.01 2.76
C ASP A 406 6.66 -23.52 2.55
N ARG A 407 5.41 -23.99 2.71
CA ARG A 407 5.00 -25.36 2.43
C ARG A 407 3.57 -25.44 1.91
N SER A 408 3.38 -26.25 0.89
CA SER A 408 2.07 -26.55 0.33
C SER A 408 1.81 -28.06 0.44
N TYR A 409 0.70 -28.43 1.06
CA TYR A 409 0.26 -29.81 1.21
C TYR A 409 -1.00 -30.04 0.39
N MET A 410 -0.99 -31.06 -0.44
CA MET A 410 -2.12 -31.46 -1.27
C MET A 410 -2.59 -32.84 -0.82
N ALA A 411 -3.88 -32.97 -0.55
CA ALA A 411 -4.50 -34.24 -0.22
C ALA A 411 -4.46 -35.16 -1.46
N ASP A 412 -4.00 -36.39 -1.27
CA ASP A 412 -4.07 -37.45 -2.27
C ASP A 412 -5.39 -38.22 -2.10
N GLY A 413 -6.28 -38.10 -3.08
CA GLY A 413 -7.61 -38.69 -3.06
C GLY A 413 -8.65 -37.92 -2.25
N GLN A 414 -9.64 -38.65 -1.74
CA GLN A 414 -10.78 -38.13 -0.98
C GLN A 414 -10.64 -38.39 0.52
N PHE A 415 -11.20 -37.49 1.33
CA PHE A 415 -11.41 -37.76 2.74
C PHE A 415 -12.65 -38.65 2.92
N GLU A 416 -12.62 -39.53 3.92
CA GLU A 416 -13.75 -40.42 4.20
C GLU A 416 -15.02 -39.61 4.50
N GLY A 417 -16.07 -39.83 3.71
CA GLY A 417 -17.35 -39.10 3.84
C GLY A 417 -17.39 -37.73 3.17
N ASP A 418 -16.31 -37.31 2.48
CA ASP A 418 -16.30 -36.11 1.65
C ASP A 418 -16.72 -36.45 0.21
N ASN A 419 -17.70 -35.70 -0.30
CA ASN A 419 -18.22 -35.86 -1.66
C ASN A 419 -17.75 -34.75 -2.60
N ARG A 420 -16.91 -33.83 -2.12
CA ARG A 420 -16.34 -32.76 -2.95
C ARG A 420 -15.32 -33.34 -3.93
N PRO A 421 -15.04 -32.71 -5.08
CA PRO A 421 -14.02 -33.17 -6.02
C PRO A 421 -12.62 -33.29 -5.38
N GLU A 422 -11.76 -34.15 -5.92
CA GLU A 422 -10.39 -34.28 -5.40
C GLU A 422 -9.66 -32.94 -5.53
N ALA A 423 -8.70 -32.70 -4.65
CA ALA A 423 -7.86 -31.52 -4.78
C ALA A 423 -7.20 -31.52 -6.15
N THR A 424 -7.21 -30.38 -6.84
CA THR A 424 -6.49 -30.19 -8.11
C THR A 424 -5.79 -28.84 -8.10
N ILE A 425 -4.70 -28.74 -8.85
CA ILE A 425 -3.98 -27.49 -9.12
C ILE A 425 -4.01 -27.28 -10.63
N ALA A 426 -4.45 -26.11 -11.08
CA ALA A 426 -4.50 -25.77 -12.49
C ALA A 426 -3.89 -24.39 -12.71
N LEU A 427 -3.00 -24.23 -13.69
CA LEU A 427 -2.17 -23.02 -13.84
C LEU A 427 -2.70 -21.98 -14.83
N GLY A 428 -3.71 -22.32 -15.64
CA GLY A 428 -4.20 -21.43 -16.71
C GLY A 428 -3.33 -21.48 -17.95
#